data_AF-A0A346FVD2-F1
#
_entry.id   AF-A0A346FVD2-F1
#
_cell.length_a   1.000
_cell.length_b   1.000
_cell.length_c   1.000
_cell.angle_alpha   90.00
_cell.angle_beta   90.00
_cell.angle_gamma   90.00
#
_symmetry.space_group_name_H-M   'P 1'
#
loop_
_entity.id
_entity.type
_entity.pdbx_description
1 polymer ?
#
loop_
_entity_poly.entity_id
_entity_poly.type
_entity_poly.pdbx_seq_one_letter_code
_entity_poly.pdbx_strand_id
1 'polypeptide(L)'
;MTFQDEQFELMITKAINAKPISALFLTDQELLAIYKEALNLLNSVAIIDCPFISNIDHRLKESKFFIDNQLLDDIDQDDFDAELWGDHRTYLSLWNELTETRVEERLVFSHGDITDSNIFIDKFNEIYFLDLGRAGLADEFVDISFVERCLREDASEETAKIFLKHLKNDRPDKRNYFLKLDELN
;
A
#
# COMPACT_ATOMS: atom_id res chain seq x y z
N MET A 1 -6.51 0.23 -22.97
CA MET A 1 -6.06 -0.53 -24.16
C MET A 1 -4.60 -0.86 -23.91
N THR A 2 -4.25 -2.14 -23.95
CA THR A 2 -2.87 -2.60 -23.78
C THR A 2 -2.27 -2.93 -25.14
N PHE A 3 -1.03 -2.53 -25.35
CA PHE A 3 -0.23 -2.83 -26.55
C PHE A 3 1.09 -3.42 -26.10
N GLN A 4 1.57 -4.44 -26.81
CA GLN A 4 2.89 -5.03 -26.59
C GLN A 4 3.72 -4.86 -27.86
N ASP A 5 4.95 -4.40 -27.69
CA ASP A 5 6.03 -4.45 -28.68
C ASP A 5 7.15 -5.37 -28.13
N GLU A 6 8.13 -5.77 -28.94
CA GLU A 6 9.16 -6.75 -28.54
C GLU A 6 9.95 -6.39 -27.26
N GLN A 7 9.90 -5.13 -26.82
CA GLN A 7 10.60 -4.63 -25.64
C GLN A 7 9.71 -3.92 -24.60
N PHE A 8 8.45 -3.61 -24.92
CA PHE A 8 7.63 -2.73 -24.07
C PHE A 8 6.19 -3.20 -23.96
N GLU A 9 5.62 -2.99 -22.77
CA GLU A 9 4.19 -3.08 -22.51
C GLU A 9 3.64 -1.67 -22.29
N LEU A 10 2.61 -1.30 -23.05
CA LEU A 10 2.01 0.03 -23.03
C LEU A 10 0.55 -0.07 -22.61
N MET A 11 0.14 0.79 -21.68
CA MET A 11 -1.25 0.91 -21.25
C MET A 11 -1.78 2.32 -21.51
N ILE A 12 -2.85 2.43 -22.30
CA ILE A 12 -3.60 3.68 -22.50
C ILE A 12 -4.92 3.57 -21.75
N THR A 13 -5.14 4.47 -20.80
CA THR A 13 -6.38 4.58 -20.00
C THR A 13 -7.14 5.86 -20.34
N LYS A 14 -8.42 5.88 -19.97
CA LYS A 14 -9.23 7.09 -20.09
C LYS A 14 -8.91 8.00 -18.91
N ALA A 15 -8.65 9.28 -19.17
CA ALA A 15 -8.50 10.26 -18.10
C ALA A 15 -9.81 10.37 -17.29
N ILE A 16 -9.67 10.38 -15.97
CA ILE A 16 -10.75 10.68 -15.04
C ILE A 16 -10.83 12.18 -14.80
N ASN A 17 -12.03 12.69 -14.50
CA ASN A 17 -12.24 14.09 -14.16
C ASN A 17 -12.24 14.28 -12.64
N ALA A 18 -11.11 13.92 -12.01
CA ALA A 18 -10.89 13.96 -10.57
C ALA A 18 -9.47 14.47 -10.29
N LYS A 19 -9.17 14.80 -9.03
CA LYS A 19 -7.84 15.25 -8.58
C LYS A 19 -7.31 14.30 -7.51
N PRO A 20 -5.98 14.07 -7.43
CA PRO A 20 -5.42 13.32 -6.33
C PRO A 20 -5.65 14.11 -5.04
N ILE A 21 -5.84 13.42 -3.92
CA ILE A 21 -6.12 14.08 -2.64
C ILE A 21 -4.91 14.91 -2.15
N SER A 22 -3.69 14.53 -2.55
CA SER A 22 -2.45 15.30 -2.37
C SER A 22 -2.50 16.72 -2.97
N ALA A 23 -3.33 16.94 -3.99
CA ALA A 23 -3.51 18.25 -4.64
C ALA A 23 -4.67 19.07 -4.05
N LEU A 24 -5.30 18.59 -2.98
CA LEU A 24 -6.44 19.25 -2.32
C LEU A 24 -6.01 19.82 -0.97
N PHE A 25 -6.59 20.96 -0.60
CA PHE A 25 -6.43 21.52 0.75
C PHE A 25 -7.47 20.89 1.67
N LEU A 26 -7.13 19.76 2.27
CA LEU A 26 -7.99 18.99 3.17
C LEU A 26 -7.59 19.24 4.63
N THR A 27 -8.58 19.24 5.51
CA THR A 27 -8.34 19.14 6.96
C THR A 27 -8.03 17.70 7.36
N ASP A 28 -7.37 17.49 8.50
CA ASP A 28 -7.11 16.16 9.07
C ASP A 28 -8.37 15.29 9.15
N GLN A 29 -9.51 15.91 9.51
CA GLN A 29 -10.79 15.20 9.61
C GLN A 29 -11.32 14.74 8.25
N GLU A 30 -11.15 15.57 7.21
CA GLU A 30 -11.54 15.21 5.85
C GLU A 30 -10.63 14.11 5.30
N LEU A 31 -9.31 14.23 5.50
CA LEU A 31 -8.35 13.22 5.07
C LEU A 31 -8.62 11.86 5.73
N LEU A 32 -8.85 11.85 7.05
CA LEU A 32 -9.26 10.66 7.80
C LEU A 32 -10.57 10.06 7.26
N ALA A 33 -11.56 10.89 6.96
CA ALA A 33 -12.83 10.43 6.42
C ALA A 33 -12.67 9.77 5.04
N ILE A 34 -11.86 10.38 4.17
CA ILE A 34 -11.55 9.88 2.82
C ILE A 34 -10.87 8.52 2.91
N TYR A 35 -9.79 8.39 3.69
CA TYR A 35 -9.08 7.11 3.80
C TYR A 35 -9.95 6.00 4.38
N LYS A 36 -10.79 6.32 5.38
CA LYS A 36 -11.75 5.34 5.93
C LYS A 36 -12.76 4.88 4.87
N GLU A 37 -13.27 5.81 4.07
CA GLU A 37 -14.19 5.47 2.99
C GLU A 37 -13.50 4.67 1.88
N ALA A 38 -12.27 5.04 1.52
CA ALA A 38 -11.47 4.30 0.56
C ALA A 38 -11.25 2.84 0.98
N LEU A 39 -10.90 2.60 2.24
CA LEU A 39 -10.80 1.25 2.80
C LEU A 39 -12.15 0.51 2.80
N ASN A 40 -13.26 1.18 3.11
CA ASN A 40 -14.59 0.57 3.04
C ASN A 40 -14.95 0.14 1.62
N LEU A 41 -14.66 0.99 0.63
CA LEU A 41 -14.92 0.72 -0.78
C LEU A 41 -14.11 -0.49 -1.26
N LEU A 42 -12.81 -0.54 -0.99
CA LEU A 42 -11.95 -1.67 -1.33
C LEU A 42 -12.43 -2.97 -0.66
N ASN A 43 -12.72 -2.92 0.64
CA ASN A 43 -13.22 -4.08 1.39
C ASN A 43 -14.62 -4.54 0.95
N SER A 44 -15.39 -3.72 0.24
CA SER A 44 -16.69 -4.09 -0.30
C SER A 44 -16.61 -4.90 -1.60
N VAL A 45 -15.44 -4.94 -2.25
CA VAL A 45 -15.21 -5.69 -3.48
C VAL A 45 -15.24 -7.20 -3.18
N ALA A 46 -16.04 -7.94 -3.96
CA ALA A 46 -16.11 -9.39 -3.83
C ALA A 46 -14.81 -10.05 -4.32
N ILE A 47 -14.25 -10.93 -3.49
CA ILE A 47 -12.95 -11.57 -3.75
C ILE A 47 -13.03 -12.95 -4.39
N ILE A 48 -14.22 -13.54 -4.51
CA ILE A 48 -14.40 -14.96 -4.86
C ILE A 48 -13.87 -15.33 -6.24
N ASP A 49 -13.91 -14.39 -7.18
CA ASP A 49 -13.43 -14.55 -8.56
C ASP A 49 -12.30 -13.56 -8.90
N CYS A 50 -11.59 -13.04 -7.89
CA CYS A 50 -10.48 -12.11 -8.14
C CYS A 50 -9.31 -12.87 -8.79
N PRO A 51 -8.84 -12.47 -9.99
CA PRO A 51 -7.75 -13.14 -10.67
C PRO A 51 -6.36 -12.70 -10.18
N PHE A 52 -6.30 -11.63 -9.37
CA PHE A 52 -5.05 -11.02 -8.92
C PHE A 52 -4.73 -11.45 -7.50
N ILE A 53 -3.53 -11.95 -7.28
CA ILE A 53 -3.03 -12.39 -5.97
C ILE A 53 -1.86 -11.50 -5.60
N SER A 54 -1.91 -10.90 -4.41
CA SER A 54 -0.82 -10.10 -3.83
C SER A 54 -0.58 -10.49 -2.37
N ASN A 55 -0.75 -11.78 -2.06
CA ASN A 55 -0.52 -12.32 -0.73
C ASN A 55 0.97 -12.34 -0.39
N ILE A 56 1.30 -12.66 0.86
CA ILE A 56 2.70 -12.70 1.35
C ILE A 56 3.57 -13.62 0.49
N ASP A 57 3.08 -14.80 0.10
CA ASP A 57 3.85 -15.71 -0.77
C ASP A 57 4.23 -15.08 -2.11
N HIS A 58 3.29 -14.39 -2.75
CA HIS A 58 3.52 -13.70 -4.02
C HIS A 58 4.53 -12.57 -3.86
N ARG A 59 4.31 -11.68 -2.88
CA ARG A 59 5.15 -10.51 -2.62
C ARG A 59 6.57 -10.89 -2.17
N LEU A 60 6.74 -11.93 -1.35
CA LEU A 60 8.07 -12.44 -0.99
C LEU A 60 8.81 -13.05 -2.18
N LYS A 61 8.10 -13.72 -3.08
CA LYS A 61 8.70 -14.28 -4.30
C LYS A 61 9.12 -13.17 -5.28
N GLU A 62 8.29 -12.16 -5.45
CA GLU A 62 8.53 -10.99 -6.28
C GLU A 62 9.73 -10.18 -5.75
N SER A 63 9.72 -9.80 -4.47
CA SER A 63 10.84 -9.11 -3.85
C SER A 63 12.14 -9.91 -3.93
N LYS A 64 12.10 -11.24 -3.78
CA LYS A 64 13.30 -12.06 -3.97
C LYS A 64 13.85 -11.96 -5.39
N PHE A 65 12.98 -11.89 -6.39
CA PHE A 65 13.38 -11.67 -7.77
C PHE A 65 14.03 -10.30 -7.95
N PHE A 66 13.48 -9.23 -7.36
CA PHE A 66 14.10 -7.90 -7.43
C PHE A 66 15.48 -7.87 -6.76
N ILE A 67 15.62 -8.48 -5.58
CA ILE A 67 16.90 -8.59 -4.87
C ILE A 67 17.92 -9.36 -5.71
N ASP A 68 17.55 -10.53 -6.26
CA ASP A 68 18.48 -11.39 -6.99
C ASP A 68 18.94 -10.79 -8.32
N ASN A 69 18.13 -9.90 -8.91
CA ASN A 69 18.43 -9.22 -10.17
C ASN A 69 18.91 -7.78 -10.00
N GLN A 70 19.11 -7.30 -8.76
CA GLN A 70 19.54 -5.92 -8.47
C GLN A 70 18.62 -4.87 -9.11
N LEU A 71 17.31 -5.09 -8.98
CA LEU A 71 16.26 -4.21 -9.52
C LEU A 71 15.71 -3.22 -8.49
N LEU A 72 16.17 -3.30 -7.24
CA LEU A 72 15.86 -2.33 -6.19
C LEU A 72 16.90 -1.21 -6.24
N ASP A 73 16.47 0.00 -5.93
CA ASP A 73 17.35 1.17 -5.81
C ASP A 73 18.38 0.96 -4.68
N ASP A 74 19.45 1.74 -4.70
CA ASP A 74 20.41 1.74 -3.58
C ASP A 74 19.71 2.26 -2.32
N ILE A 75 19.99 1.62 -1.17
CA ILE A 75 19.44 2.05 0.12
C ILE A 75 20.02 3.42 0.46
N ASP A 76 19.20 4.46 0.36
CA ASP A 76 19.55 5.80 0.83
C ASP A 76 19.50 5.84 2.36
N GLN A 77 20.65 5.98 3.01
CA GLN A 77 20.72 6.02 4.48
C GLN A 77 20.08 7.28 5.08
N ASP A 78 19.83 8.32 4.28
CA ASP A 78 19.20 9.55 4.73
C ASP A 78 17.66 9.49 4.61
N ASP A 79 17.10 8.55 3.84
CA ASP A 79 15.65 8.37 3.61
C ASP A 79 15.09 7.04 4.16
N PHE A 80 15.96 6.19 4.73
CA PHE A 80 15.54 4.91 5.30
C PHE A 80 14.88 5.09 6.68
N ASP A 81 13.69 4.51 6.87
CA ASP A 81 12.99 4.50 8.16
C ASP A 81 13.74 3.60 9.16
N ALA A 82 14.57 4.24 9.99
CA ALA A 82 15.38 3.58 11.00
C ALA A 82 14.58 2.81 12.05
N GLU A 83 13.35 3.24 12.34
CA GLU A 83 12.47 2.52 13.25
C GLU A 83 11.92 1.26 12.56
N LEU A 84 11.58 1.36 11.28
CA LEU A 84 11.04 0.24 10.51
C LEU A 84 12.10 -0.82 10.22
N TRP A 85 13.31 -0.48 9.74
CA TRP A 85 14.29 -1.52 9.43
C TRP A 85 15.13 -1.97 10.63
N GLY A 86 15.16 -1.20 11.72
CA GLY A 86 15.98 -1.52 12.89
C GLY A 86 17.47 -1.76 12.55
N ASP A 87 17.97 -2.96 12.83
CA ASP A 87 19.38 -3.33 12.62
C ASP A 87 19.70 -3.84 11.20
N HIS A 88 18.68 -3.96 10.33
CA HIS A 88 18.88 -4.40 8.96
C HIS A 88 19.62 -3.34 8.13
N ARG A 89 20.52 -3.81 7.27
CA ARG A 89 21.36 -2.95 6.40
C ARG A 89 21.34 -3.37 4.93
N THR A 90 20.56 -4.40 4.61
CA THR A 90 20.40 -4.93 3.26
C THR A 90 18.97 -5.44 3.06
N TYR A 91 18.43 -5.30 1.85
CA TYR A 91 17.14 -5.89 1.48
C TYR A 91 17.09 -7.40 1.76
N LEU A 92 18.19 -8.12 1.51
CA LEU A 92 18.26 -9.55 1.79
C LEU A 92 18.11 -9.87 3.29
N SER A 93 18.69 -9.05 4.17
CA SER A 93 18.54 -9.26 5.61
C SER A 93 17.10 -9.02 6.09
N LEU A 94 16.41 -8.05 5.52
CA LEU A 94 14.99 -7.77 5.80
C LEU A 94 14.09 -8.88 5.22
N TRP A 95 14.37 -9.32 3.99
CA TRP A 95 13.66 -10.44 3.35
C TRP A 95 13.77 -11.74 4.15
N ASN A 96 14.95 -12.05 4.71
CA ASN A 96 15.15 -13.21 5.57
C ASN A 96 14.27 -13.12 6.84
N GLU A 97 14.25 -11.95 7.50
CA GLU A 97 13.38 -11.73 8.67
C GLU A 97 11.90 -11.95 8.33
N LEU A 98 11.40 -11.37 7.23
CA LEU A 98 10.00 -11.48 6.83
C LEU A 98 9.61 -12.92 6.45
N THR A 99 10.57 -13.70 5.95
CA THR A 99 10.37 -15.12 5.66
C THR A 99 10.27 -15.96 6.94
N GLU A 100 10.95 -15.57 8.01
CA GLU A 100 10.95 -16.26 9.31
C GLU A 100 9.80 -15.81 10.23
N THR A 101 9.33 -14.58 10.09
CA THR A 101 8.37 -13.93 11.01
C THR A 101 6.96 -13.74 10.41
N ARG A 102 6.58 -14.61 9.47
CA ARG A 102 5.33 -14.52 8.71
C ARG A 102 4.10 -14.38 9.61
N VAL A 103 3.22 -13.45 9.26
CA VAL A 103 1.93 -13.25 9.90
C VAL A 103 0.83 -14.02 9.17
N GLU A 104 -0.27 -14.33 9.88
CA GLU A 104 -1.46 -14.94 9.29
C GLU A 104 -2.17 -13.95 8.34
N GLU A 105 -2.72 -14.42 7.21
CA GLU A 105 -3.41 -13.56 6.25
C GLU A 105 -4.94 -13.69 6.33
N ARG A 106 -5.64 -12.55 6.44
CA ARG A 106 -7.07 -12.42 6.21
C ARG A 106 -7.27 -11.68 4.89
N LEU A 107 -7.49 -12.46 3.83
CA LEU A 107 -7.58 -11.93 2.47
C LEU A 107 -8.81 -11.03 2.27
N VAL A 108 -8.54 -9.84 1.73
CA VAL A 108 -9.50 -8.88 1.20
C VAL A 108 -9.02 -8.43 -0.19
N PHE A 109 -9.82 -7.63 -0.89
CA PHE A 109 -9.32 -6.93 -2.06
C PHE A 109 -8.53 -5.71 -1.58
N SER A 110 -7.23 -5.70 -1.86
CA SER A 110 -6.32 -4.64 -1.47
C SER A 110 -5.86 -3.84 -2.68
N HIS A 111 -5.66 -2.54 -2.49
CA HIS A 111 -5.01 -1.67 -3.47
C HIS A 111 -3.51 -1.98 -3.56
N GLY A 112 -2.86 -2.20 -2.41
CA GLY A 112 -1.44 -2.49 -2.31
C GLY A 112 -0.53 -1.27 -2.37
N ASP A 113 -1.09 -0.07 -2.48
CA ASP A 113 -0.38 1.22 -2.55
C ASP A 113 -1.31 2.44 -2.34
N ILE A 114 -2.04 2.43 -1.22
CA ILE A 114 -3.09 3.41 -0.96
C ILE A 114 -2.53 4.74 -0.41
N THR A 115 -1.96 5.55 -1.29
CA THR A 115 -1.37 6.86 -0.96
C THR A 115 -2.27 8.04 -1.36
N ASP A 116 -1.92 9.23 -0.89
CA ASP A 116 -2.60 10.50 -1.20
C ASP A 116 -2.53 10.90 -2.70
N SER A 117 -1.54 10.34 -3.41
CA SER A 117 -1.36 10.50 -4.85
C SER A 117 -2.14 9.48 -5.69
N ASN A 118 -2.56 8.36 -5.09
CA ASN A 118 -3.27 7.27 -5.76
C ASN A 118 -4.79 7.26 -5.49
N ILE A 119 -5.24 7.98 -4.47
CA ILE A 119 -6.66 8.26 -4.23
C ILE A 119 -7.04 9.59 -4.89
N PHE A 120 -8.07 9.54 -5.74
CA PHE A 120 -8.59 10.70 -6.45
C PHE A 120 -10.03 10.99 -6.05
N ILE A 121 -10.37 12.27 -5.99
CA ILE A 121 -11.72 12.75 -5.68
C ILE A 121 -12.22 13.69 -6.77
N ASP A 122 -13.47 13.48 -7.19
CA ASP A 122 -14.13 14.36 -8.14
C ASP A 122 -14.94 15.48 -7.46
N LYS A 123 -15.60 16.32 -8.26
CA LYS A 123 -16.41 17.44 -7.75
C LYS A 123 -17.66 17.02 -6.96
N PHE A 124 -18.02 15.74 -6.97
CA PHE A 124 -19.16 15.15 -6.26
C PHE A 124 -18.71 14.32 -5.04
N ASN A 125 -17.43 14.38 -4.69
CA ASN A 125 -16.80 13.59 -3.63
C ASN A 125 -16.80 12.07 -3.91
N GLU A 126 -16.85 11.65 -5.17
CA GLU A 126 -16.65 10.25 -5.53
C GLU A 126 -15.16 9.90 -5.49
N ILE A 127 -14.83 8.75 -4.88
CA ILE A 127 -13.47 8.24 -4.76
C ILE A 127 -13.13 7.36 -5.96
N TYR A 128 -11.95 7.60 -6.54
CA TYR A 128 -11.35 6.86 -7.63
C TYR A 128 -9.96 6.37 -7.19
N PHE A 129 -9.61 5.15 -7.60
CA PHE A 129 -8.31 4.55 -7.33
C PHE A 129 -7.50 4.48 -8.62
N LEU A 130 -6.22 4.87 -8.54
CA LEU A 130 -5.26 4.81 -9.62
C LEU A 130 -4.03 4.05 -9.15
N ASP A 131 -3.23 3.58 -10.10
CA ASP A 131 -2.06 2.75 -9.82
C ASP A 131 -2.40 1.42 -9.12
N LEU A 132 -3.26 0.65 -9.77
CA LEU A 132 -3.68 -0.68 -9.32
C LEU A 132 -2.68 -1.79 -9.71
N GLY A 133 -1.42 -1.46 -9.99
CA GLY A 133 -0.40 -2.43 -10.41
C GLY A 133 -0.14 -3.51 -9.37
N ARG A 134 -0.33 -3.18 -8.08
CA ARG A 134 -0.16 -4.08 -6.93
C ARG A 134 -1.49 -4.60 -6.35
N ALA A 135 -2.62 -4.24 -6.97
CA ALA A 135 -3.92 -4.57 -6.42
C ALA A 135 -4.25 -6.07 -6.56
N GLY A 136 -4.88 -6.65 -5.54
CA GLY A 136 -5.25 -8.05 -5.55
C GLY A 136 -5.62 -8.59 -4.19
N LEU A 137 -5.68 -9.92 -4.08
CA LEU A 137 -5.94 -10.60 -2.82
C LEU A 137 -4.73 -10.46 -1.89
N ALA A 138 -4.87 -9.68 -0.83
CA ALA A 138 -3.86 -9.49 0.20
C ALA A 138 -4.50 -9.33 1.59
N ASP A 139 -3.69 -9.36 2.64
CA ASP A 139 -4.18 -9.09 4.00
C ASP A 139 -4.68 -7.63 4.13
N GLU A 140 -5.73 -7.41 4.91
CA GLU A 140 -6.28 -6.07 5.15
C GLU A 140 -5.26 -5.09 5.74
N PHE A 141 -4.24 -5.60 6.44
CA PHE A 141 -3.18 -4.77 7.00
C PHE A 141 -2.19 -4.26 5.96
N VAL A 142 -2.25 -4.70 4.70
CA VAL A 142 -1.51 -4.01 3.63
C VAL A 142 -2.00 -2.57 3.54
N ASP A 143 -3.26 -2.36 3.17
CA ASP A 143 -3.77 -1.00 2.97
C ASP A 143 -3.92 -0.21 4.29
N ILE A 144 -4.28 -0.85 5.40
CA ILE A 144 -4.38 -0.17 6.70
C ILE A 144 -3.05 0.45 7.12
N SER A 145 -1.92 -0.21 6.85
CA SER A 145 -0.60 0.29 7.26
C SER A 145 -0.17 1.48 6.44
N PHE A 146 -0.45 1.46 5.14
CA PHE A 146 -0.25 2.62 4.27
C PHE A 146 -1.10 3.80 4.70
N VAL A 147 -2.39 3.58 4.96
CA VAL A 147 -3.28 4.64 5.44
C VAL A 147 -2.78 5.24 6.75
N GLU A 148 -2.32 4.42 7.69
CA GLU A 148 -1.78 4.91 8.95
C GLU A 148 -0.50 5.73 8.76
N ARG A 149 0.42 5.28 7.90
CA ARG A 149 1.62 6.00 7.50
C ARG A 149 1.28 7.36 6.86
N CYS A 150 0.42 7.38 5.84
CA CYS A 150 0.02 8.61 5.17
C CYS A 150 -0.71 9.58 6.11
N LEU A 151 -1.57 9.09 7.01
CA LEU A 151 -2.22 9.96 8.01
C LEU A 151 -1.23 10.58 8.99
N ARG A 152 -0.16 9.87 9.35
CA ARG A 152 0.91 10.38 10.21
C ARG A 152 1.73 11.46 9.50
N GLU A 153 1.95 11.31 8.19
CA GLU A 153 2.81 12.19 7.38
C GLU A 153 2.06 13.42 6.83
N ASP A 154 0.86 13.22 6.31
CA ASP A 154 0.10 14.26 5.59
C ASP A 154 -0.89 15.03 6.49
N ALA A 155 -1.21 14.48 7.66
CA ALA A 155 -2.07 15.11 8.66
C ALA A 155 -1.35 15.26 10.00
N SER A 156 -1.54 14.29 10.91
CA SER A 156 -0.98 14.35 12.25
C SER A 156 -0.93 12.98 12.91
N GLU A 157 0.05 12.83 13.81
CA GLU A 157 0.20 11.67 14.70
C GLU A 157 -1.09 11.38 15.51
N GLU A 158 -1.78 12.42 15.99
CA GLU A 158 -3.07 12.28 16.65
C GLU A 158 -4.14 11.68 15.73
N THR A 159 -4.16 12.07 14.45
CA THR A 159 -5.13 11.58 13.46
C THR A 159 -4.88 10.11 13.11
N ALA A 160 -3.62 9.72 12.92
CA ALA A 160 -3.23 8.32 12.76
C ALA A 160 -3.66 7.47 13.98
N LYS A 161 -3.43 7.96 15.21
CA LYS A 161 -3.92 7.30 16.44
C LYS A 161 -5.44 7.21 16.51
N ILE A 162 -6.17 8.22 16.05
CA ILE A 162 -7.62 8.19 15.97
C ILE A 162 -8.05 7.10 14.98
N PHE A 163 -7.43 7.03 13.80
CA PHE A 163 -7.70 5.99 12.80
C PHE A 163 -7.55 4.59 13.39
N LEU A 164 -6.41 4.29 14.01
CA LEU A 164 -6.15 2.99 14.62
C LEU A 164 -7.16 2.61 15.70
N LYS A 165 -7.59 3.57 16.54
CA LYS A 165 -8.62 3.36 17.57
C LYS A 165 -10.00 3.00 17.00
N HIS A 166 -10.27 3.32 15.73
CA HIS A 166 -11.53 2.97 15.07
C HIS A 166 -11.50 1.56 14.44
N LEU A 167 -10.32 0.95 14.30
CA LEU A 167 -10.21 -0.43 13.81
C LEU A 167 -10.84 -1.38 14.84
N LYS A 168 -11.54 -2.41 14.35
CA LYS A 168 -12.16 -3.42 15.23
C LYS A 168 -11.12 -4.23 16.00
N ASN A 169 -10.00 -4.51 15.36
CA ASN A 169 -8.89 -5.26 15.94
C ASN A 169 -7.59 -4.77 15.32
N ASP A 170 -6.89 -3.88 16.03
CA ASP A 170 -5.60 -3.39 15.60
C ASP A 170 -4.48 -4.43 15.83
N ARG A 171 -3.53 -4.53 14.90
CA ARG A 171 -2.41 -5.49 14.91
C ARG A 171 -1.11 -4.79 14.52
N PRO A 172 -0.39 -4.18 15.48
CA PRO A 172 0.88 -3.52 15.21
C PRO A 172 1.94 -4.46 14.60
N ASP A 173 1.93 -5.74 14.95
CA ASP A 173 2.79 -6.77 14.38
C ASP A 173 2.56 -6.93 12.87
N LYS A 174 1.29 -6.93 12.43
CA LYS A 174 0.95 -6.94 11.00
C LYS A 174 1.31 -5.63 10.32
N ARG A 175 1.08 -4.49 10.97
CA ARG A 175 1.40 -3.19 10.37
C ARG A 175 2.88 -3.08 10.02
N ASN A 176 3.72 -3.38 11.00
CA ASN A 176 5.17 -3.34 10.81
C ASN A 176 5.62 -4.38 9.78
N TYR A 177 5.01 -5.58 9.77
CA TYR A 177 5.31 -6.61 8.76
C TYR A 177 5.06 -6.12 7.33
N PHE A 178 3.90 -5.52 7.07
CA PHE A 178 3.54 -5.09 5.71
C PHE A 178 4.25 -3.81 5.28
N LEU A 179 4.57 -2.89 6.20
CA LEU A 179 5.45 -1.77 5.89
C LEU A 179 6.85 -2.27 5.51
N LYS A 180 7.44 -3.19 6.28
CA LYS A 180 8.73 -3.80 5.93
C LYS A 180 8.71 -4.54 4.59
N LEU A 181 7.61 -5.22 4.28
CA LEU A 181 7.45 -5.92 3.00
C LEU A 181 7.35 -4.93 1.82
N ASP A 182 6.84 -3.73 2.04
CA ASP A 182 6.80 -2.67 1.04
C ASP A 182 8.19 -2.15 0.67
N GLU A 183 9.12 -2.12 1.63
CA GLU A 183 10.53 -1.73 1.41
C GLU A 183 11.31 -2.68 0.47
N LEU A 184 10.73 -3.83 0.11
CA LEU A 184 11.40 -4.85 -0.71
C LEU A 184 10.97 -4.84 -2.19
N ASN A 185 10.35 -3.75 -2.65
CA ASN A 185 9.74 -3.64 -3.96
C ASN A 185 10.18 -2.39 -4.72
#